data_AF-A0A1E5L4U2-F1
#
_entry.id   AF-A0A1E5L4U2-F1
#
_cell.length_a   1.000
_cell.length_b   1.000
_cell.length_c   1.000
_cell.angle_alpha   90.00
_cell.angle_beta   90.00
_cell.angle_gamma   90.00
#
_symmetry.space_group_name_H-M   'P 1'
#
loop_
_entity.id
_entity.type
_entity.pdbx_description
1 polymer ?
#
loop_
_entity_poly.entity_id
_entity_poly.type
_entity_poly.pdbx_seq_one_letter_code
_entity_poly.pdbx_strand_id
1 'polypeptide(L)'
;MSIKSARYINGEEKAEYFLNQVDSKLYNNKLKGFLFCPTESCVARVIFSGGSRKYFKTWNKDDHIEKCIYQFERIKGRVGTDTTNFINVELSEERKKRALREAYLLYNMTEEEKARIREDKKNKKNNPTTVTKRKKPSVSLVLSGGTEEAEIARKGLRGPNLPKRTVDMLKETDENTPRLIMGIVKEVILHDDKTATIIVSQNNSEIRIKFQEAFMANSPNYLGLFNHLRRYVLENENAVFSGIGEVWRSSLENSFMLSVFYGEDFEVNQRTLLSIAAYYTFTDQHY
;
A
#
# COMPACT_ATOMS: atom_id res chain seq x y z
N MET A 1 27.97 -2.23 -13.02
CA MET A 1 29.41 -2.34 -13.34
C MET A 1 30.17 -1.35 -12.48
N SER A 2 31.29 -1.75 -11.87
CA SER A 2 32.12 -0.88 -11.02
C SER A 2 33.37 -0.45 -11.78
N ILE A 3 33.60 0.86 -11.85
CA ILE A 3 34.82 1.42 -12.45
C ILE A 3 35.95 1.32 -11.41
N LYS A 4 37.14 0.86 -11.82
CA LYS A 4 38.28 0.56 -10.92
C LYS A 4 39.32 1.67 -10.84
N SER A 5 39.39 2.53 -11.85
CA SER A 5 40.30 3.68 -11.94
C SER A 5 39.57 4.89 -12.52
N ALA A 6 40.06 6.09 -12.20
CA ALA A 6 39.48 7.33 -12.68
C ALA A 6 40.58 8.33 -13.08
N ARG A 7 40.34 9.10 -14.13
CA ARG A 7 41.25 10.18 -14.57
C ARG A 7 40.84 11.48 -13.91
N TYR A 8 41.73 12.11 -13.16
CA TYR A 8 41.55 13.45 -12.63
C TYR A 8 42.02 14.47 -13.67
N ILE A 9 41.15 15.44 -13.97
CA ILE A 9 41.46 16.54 -14.88
C ILE A 9 41.01 17.83 -14.19
N ASN A 10 41.97 18.67 -13.79
CA ASN A 10 41.72 20.01 -13.26
C ASN A 10 42.68 21.00 -13.93
N GLY A 11 42.23 21.65 -15.00
CA GLY A 11 43.08 22.50 -15.82
C GLY A 11 44.20 21.71 -16.50
N GLU A 12 45.46 22.04 -16.16
CA GLU A 12 46.66 21.40 -16.71
C GLU A 12 47.09 20.13 -15.96
N GLU A 13 46.57 19.91 -14.73
CA GLU A 13 46.88 18.73 -13.94
C GLU A 13 46.07 17.52 -14.41
N LYS A 14 46.77 16.50 -14.91
CA LYS A 14 46.21 15.19 -15.27
C LYS A 14 46.85 14.12 -14.41
N ALA A 15 46.05 13.38 -13.67
CA ALA A 15 46.51 12.27 -12.83
C ALA A 15 45.54 11.09 -12.89
N GLU A 16 46.02 9.87 -12.71
CA GLU A 16 45.16 8.70 -12.56
C GLU A 16 45.06 8.28 -11.09
N TYR A 17 43.83 8.06 -10.64
CA TYR A 17 43.54 7.63 -9.27
C TYR A 17 42.91 6.23 -9.28
N PHE A 18 43.52 5.33 -8.51
CA PHE A 18 42.98 4.01 -8.23
C PHE A 18 42.15 4.00 -6.93
N LEU A 19 41.26 3.03 -6.78
CA LEU A 19 40.38 2.91 -5.59
C LEU A 19 41.13 2.89 -4.25
N ASN A 20 42.36 2.36 -4.23
CA ASN A 20 43.17 2.25 -3.02
C ASN A 20 43.81 3.58 -2.61
N GLN A 21 43.85 4.57 -3.51
CA GLN A 21 44.46 5.87 -3.29
C GLN A 21 43.43 6.95 -2.95
N VAL A 22 42.13 6.62 -3.03
CA VAL A 22 41.05 7.56 -2.78
C VAL A 22 40.35 7.23 -1.47
N ASP A 23 40.37 8.22 -0.58
CA ASP A 23 39.57 8.24 0.64
C ASP A 23 38.48 9.31 0.57
N SER A 24 37.42 9.13 1.35
CA SER A 24 36.26 10.02 1.39
C SER A 24 36.64 11.48 1.68
N LYS A 25 37.68 11.72 2.48
CA LYS A 25 38.22 13.06 2.77
C LYS A 25 38.89 13.68 1.54
N LEU A 26 39.76 12.94 0.86
CA LEU A 26 40.44 13.39 -0.36
C LEU A 26 39.45 13.67 -1.49
N TYR A 27 38.45 12.79 -1.65
CA TYR A 27 37.42 12.94 -2.67
C TYR A 27 36.62 14.23 -2.48
N ASN A 28 36.10 14.47 -1.27
CA ASN A 28 35.27 15.65 -1.02
C ASN A 28 36.03 16.97 -1.14
N ASN A 29 37.33 16.99 -0.81
CA ASN A 29 38.11 18.21 -0.77
C ASN A 29 38.76 18.57 -2.12
N LYS A 30 39.19 17.58 -2.92
CA LYS A 30 39.98 17.83 -4.15
C LYS A 30 39.43 17.19 -5.42
N LEU A 31 38.83 16.00 -5.34
CA LEU A 31 38.51 15.19 -6.52
C LEU A 31 37.06 15.31 -6.98
N LYS A 32 36.16 15.84 -6.14
CA LYS A 32 34.74 15.93 -6.43
C LYS A 32 34.49 16.82 -7.65
N GLY A 33 33.90 16.23 -8.70
CA GLY A 33 33.54 16.93 -9.93
C GLY A 33 34.61 16.94 -11.03
N PHE A 34 35.83 16.50 -10.72
CA PHE A 34 36.99 16.52 -11.62
C PHE A 34 37.50 15.11 -12.00
N LEU A 35 36.82 14.06 -11.55
CA LEU A 35 37.12 12.69 -11.96
C LEU A 35 36.31 12.30 -13.20
N PHE A 36 36.98 11.67 -14.16
CA PHE A 36 36.46 11.23 -15.45
C PHE A 36 36.70 9.74 -15.67
N CYS A 37 35.91 9.16 -16.58
CA CYS A 37 36.03 7.79 -17.03
C CYS A 37 37.46 7.50 -17.54
N PRO A 38 38.04 6.32 -17.24
CA PRO A 38 39.39 5.95 -17.69
C PRO A 38 39.48 5.68 -19.20
N THR A 39 38.36 5.39 -19.88
CA THR A 39 38.35 5.15 -21.32
C THR A 39 38.81 6.39 -22.10
N GLU A 40 39.70 6.19 -23.07
CA GLU A 40 40.16 7.25 -23.97
C GLU A 40 38.98 7.99 -24.62
N SER A 41 39.08 9.31 -24.71
CA SER A 41 38.04 10.20 -25.27
C SER A 41 36.67 10.16 -24.58
N CYS A 42 36.52 9.48 -23.44
CA CYS A 42 35.27 9.50 -22.68
C CYS A 42 35.21 10.70 -21.72
N VAL A 43 34.20 11.56 -21.90
CA VAL A 43 33.99 12.79 -21.11
C VAL A 43 33.08 12.55 -19.89
N ALA A 44 32.64 11.32 -19.65
CA ALA A 44 31.75 11.00 -18.54
C ALA A 44 32.46 11.19 -17.20
N ARG A 45 31.90 12.02 -16.31
CA ARG A 45 32.43 12.17 -14.95
C ARG A 45 32.11 10.95 -14.10
N VAL A 46 32.92 10.72 -13.07
CA VAL A 46 32.75 9.64 -12.10
C VAL A 46 32.78 10.15 -10.67
N ILE A 47 32.10 9.43 -9.78
CA ILE A 47 31.94 9.70 -8.35
C ILE A 47 32.57 8.55 -7.59
N PHE A 48 33.39 8.87 -6.59
CA PHE A 48 33.83 7.89 -5.61
C PHE A 48 32.73 7.62 -4.58
N SER A 49 32.46 6.35 -4.30
CA SER A 49 31.52 5.90 -3.28
C SER A 49 32.27 5.10 -2.22
N GLY A 50 32.56 5.75 -1.07
CA GLY A 50 33.37 5.21 0.02
C GLY A 50 32.59 4.41 1.07
N GLY A 51 31.57 3.63 0.67
CA GLY A 51 30.80 2.77 1.58
C GLY A 51 31.52 1.46 1.95
N SER A 52 30.77 0.44 2.36
CA SER A 52 31.31 -0.89 2.73
C SER A 52 32.10 -1.58 1.60
N ARG A 53 31.83 -1.23 0.35
CA ARG A 53 32.68 -1.53 -0.81
C ARG A 53 33.03 -0.20 -1.48
N LYS A 54 34.33 0.07 -1.65
CA LYS A 54 34.83 1.25 -2.38
C LYS A 54 34.67 1.00 -3.88
N TYR A 55 33.98 1.90 -4.59
CA TYR A 55 33.86 1.84 -6.05
C TYR A 55 33.68 3.23 -6.66
N PHE A 56 34.04 3.37 -7.94
CA PHE A 56 33.65 4.52 -8.75
C PHE A 56 32.35 4.23 -9.50
N LYS A 57 31.46 5.22 -9.55
CA LYS A 57 30.20 5.19 -10.32
C LYS A 57 30.12 6.40 -11.23
N THR A 58 29.43 6.28 -12.37
CA THR A 58 29.19 7.41 -13.27
C THR A 58 28.45 8.53 -12.55
N TRP A 59 28.81 9.78 -12.86
CA TRP A 59 28.14 10.97 -12.34
C TRP A 59 26.69 11.01 -12.78
N ASN A 60 25.83 11.62 -11.95
CA ASN A 60 24.41 11.71 -12.26
C ASN A 60 24.19 12.47 -13.57
N LYS A 61 23.48 11.85 -14.52
CA LYS A 61 23.14 12.37 -15.85
C LYS A 61 24.27 12.42 -16.88
N ASP A 62 25.51 12.07 -16.53
CA ASP A 62 26.58 11.95 -17.52
C ASP A 62 26.50 10.61 -18.26
N ASP A 63 26.66 10.64 -19.57
CA ASP A 63 26.62 9.45 -20.42
C ASP A 63 28.01 9.14 -20.98
N HIS A 64 28.33 7.86 -21.05
CA HIS A 64 29.56 7.40 -21.69
C HIS A 64 29.38 7.38 -23.20
N ILE A 65 30.47 7.54 -23.94
CA ILE A 65 30.47 7.38 -25.40
C ILE A 65 30.09 5.94 -25.80
N GLU A 66 29.58 5.77 -27.02
CA GLU A 66 29.10 4.46 -27.52
C GLU A 66 30.17 3.36 -27.59
N LYS A 67 31.45 3.76 -27.62
CA LYS A 67 32.59 2.83 -27.62
C LYS A 67 33.14 2.56 -26.22
N CYS A 68 32.49 3.04 -25.17
CA CYS A 68 32.98 2.89 -23.81
C CYS A 68 32.57 1.54 -23.20
N ILE A 69 33.53 0.85 -22.59
CA ILE A 69 33.31 -0.40 -21.85
C ILE A 69 32.28 -0.22 -20.72
N TYR A 70 32.14 1.00 -20.20
CA TYR A 70 31.22 1.36 -19.12
C TYR A 70 29.92 2.00 -19.61
N GLN A 71 29.62 1.94 -20.91
CA GLN A 71 28.36 2.42 -21.45
C GLN A 71 27.18 1.62 -20.87
N PHE A 72 26.11 2.35 -20.60
CA PHE A 72 24.83 1.76 -20.24
C PHE A 72 23.73 2.57 -20.93
N GLU A 73 22.71 1.88 -21.41
CA GLU A 73 21.53 2.53 -21.97
C GLU A 73 20.56 2.89 -20.85
N ARG A 74 20.12 4.14 -20.81
CA ARG A 74 19.15 4.61 -19.81
C ARG A 74 17.73 4.40 -20.34
N ILE A 75 17.01 3.46 -19.74
CA ILE A 75 15.61 3.19 -20.07
C ILE A 75 14.70 4.28 -19.47
N LYS A 76 13.76 4.82 -20.26
CA LYS A 76 12.68 5.74 -19.83
C LYS A 76 11.69 4.96 -18.94
N GLY A 77 11.17 5.35 -17.78
CA GLY A 77 11.22 6.53 -16.92
C GLY A 77 10.03 6.38 -15.93
N ARG A 78 10.26 6.36 -14.61
CA ARG A 78 9.16 6.27 -13.62
C ARG A 78 8.44 7.62 -13.49
N VAL A 79 7.11 7.57 -13.53
CA VAL A 79 6.25 8.74 -13.38
C VAL A 79 6.21 9.16 -11.90
N GLY A 80 6.55 10.42 -11.61
CA GLY A 80 6.39 11.03 -10.29
C GLY A 80 4.95 11.47 -10.05
N THR A 81 4.55 11.59 -8.79
CA THR A 81 3.21 12.03 -8.40
C THR A 81 3.24 13.52 -8.06
N ASP A 82 2.29 14.30 -8.58
CA ASP A 82 2.04 15.69 -8.21
C ASP A 82 1.06 15.71 -7.03
N THR A 83 1.48 16.28 -5.91
CA THR A 83 0.69 16.35 -4.67
C THR A 83 -0.22 17.57 -4.59
N THR A 84 -0.26 18.40 -5.65
CA THR A 84 -1.09 19.62 -5.71
C THR A 84 -2.50 19.35 -6.20
N ASN A 85 -2.68 18.35 -7.07
CA ASN A 85 -3.97 17.94 -7.61
C ASN A 85 -4.31 16.53 -7.13
N PHE A 86 -5.42 16.41 -6.40
CA PHE A 86 -5.99 15.14 -5.96
C PHE A 86 -7.21 14.79 -6.79
N ILE A 87 -7.26 13.57 -7.29
CA ILE A 87 -8.46 12.98 -7.87
C ILE A 87 -9.00 11.98 -6.85
N ASN A 88 -10.19 12.24 -6.33
CA ASN A 88 -10.89 11.30 -5.44
C ASN A 88 -11.49 10.18 -6.29
N VAL A 89 -11.26 8.94 -5.89
CA VAL A 89 -11.65 7.75 -6.64
C VAL A 89 -12.50 6.85 -5.79
N GLU A 90 -13.61 6.43 -6.36
CA GLU A 90 -14.47 5.43 -5.76
C GLU A 90 -14.11 4.02 -6.26
N LEU A 91 -14.17 3.02 -5.37
CA LEU A 91 -13.88 1.63 -5.74
C LEU A 91 -15.07 1.01 -6.45
N SER A 92 -14.82 0.39 -7.60
CA SER A 92 -15.78 -0.53 -8.21
C SER A 92 -16.15 -1.68 -7.27
N GLU A 93 -17.40 -2.14 -7.31
CA GLU A 93 -17.89 -3.27 -6.50
C GLU A 93 -17.05 -4.54 -6.64
N GLU A 94 -16.65 -4.90 -7.87
CA GLU A 94 -15.80 -6.08 -8.12
C GLU A 94 -14.48 -6.02 -7.35
N ARG A 95 -13.90 -4.82 -7.28
CA ARG A 95 -12.65 -4.59 -6.54
C ARG A 95 -12.87 -4.66 -5.04
N LYS A 96 -14.00 -4.19 -4.52
CA LYS A 96 -14.37 -4.34 -3.11
C LYS A 96 -14.53 -5.83 -2.75
N LYS A 97 -15.30 -6.60 -3.53
CA LYS A 97 -15.50 -8.06 -3.35
C LYS A 97 -14.19 -8.84 -3.40
N ARG A 98 -13.32 -8.54 -4.38
CA ARG A 98 -11.98 -9.14 -4.43
C ARG A 98 -11.14 -8.76 -3.21
N ALA A 99 -11.20 -7.51 -2.75
CA ALA A 99 -10.42 -7.07 -1.60
C ALA A 99 -10.85 -7.78 -0.31
N LEU A 100 -12.17 -7.96 -0.08
CA LEU A 100 -12.75 -8.71 1.04
C LEU A 100 -12.31 -10.18 1.00
N ARG A 101 -12.43 -10.84 -0.15
CA ARG A 101 -11.98 -12.23 -0.32
C ARG A 101 -10.48 -12.39 -0.04
N GLU A 102 -9.66 -11.54 -0.63
CA GLU A 102 -8.21 -11.57 -0.41
C GLU A 102 -7.85 -11.25 1.05
N ALA A 103 -8.61 -10.39 1.72
CA ALA A 103 -8.41 -10.05 3.12
C ALA A 103 -8.66 -11.27 4.02
N TYR A 104 -9.80 -11.94 3.85
CA TYR A 104 -10.09 -13.18 4.57
C TYR A 104 -9.02 -14.25 4.35
N LEU A 105 -8.58 -14.45 3.10
CA LEU A 105 -7.51 -15.41 2.80
C LEU A 105 -6.21 -15.03 3.50
N LEU A 106 -5.82 -13.74 3.47
CA LEU A 106 -4.63 -13.25 4.16
C LEU A 106 -4.71 -13.42 5.68
N TYR A 107 -5.91 -13.29 6.25
CA TYR A 107 -6.14 -13.49 7.68
C TYR A 107 -5.90 -14.94 8.09
N ASN A 108 -6.38 -15.90 7.29
CA ASN A 108 -6.26 -17.34 7.54
C ASN A 108 -4.94 -17.97 7.07
N MET A 109 -4.10 -17.24 6.34
CA MET A 109 -2.77 -17.74 5.94
C MET A 109 -1.84 -17.92 7.14
N THR A 110 -1.05 -18.99 7.11
CA THR A 110 0.02 -19.21 8.09
C THR A 110 1.15 -18.18 7.92
N GLU A 111 1.92 -17.95 9.00
CA GLU A 111 3.06 -17.03 8.94
C GLU A 111 4.16 -17.48 7.96
N GLU A 112 4.33 -18.79 7.77
CA GLU A 112 5.26 -19.36 6.79
C GLU A 112 4.87 -19.01 5.35
N GLU A 113 3.57 -19.09 5.03
CA GLU A 113 3.07 -18.74 3.70
C GLU A 113 3.14 -17.23 3.45
N LYS A 114 2.85 -16.42 4.47
CA LYS A 114 3.07 -14.97 4.43
C LYS A 114 4.55 -14.63 4.20
N ALA A 115 5.48 -15.37 4.81
CA ALA A 115 6.91 -15.16 4.63
C ALA A 115 7.36 -15.49 3.19
N ARG A 116 6.91 -16.62 2.64
CA ARG A 116 7.20 -17.00 1.24
C ARG A 116 6.75 -15.94 0.23
N ILE A 117 5.52 -15.45 0.37
CA ILE A 117 4.98 -14.38 -0.50
C ILE A 117 5.83 -13.09 -0.40
N ARG A 118 6.36 -12.78 0.79
CA ARG A 118 7.24 -11.61 1.00
C ARG A 118 8.59 -11.80 0.32
N GLU A 119 9.16 -13.00 0.34
CA GLU A 119 10.43 -13.31 -0.33
C GLU A 119 10.32 -13.24 -1.85
N ASP A 120 9.25 -13.81 -2.42
CA ASP A 120 8.97 -13.76 -3.86
C ASP A 120 8.83 -12.30 -4.37
N LYS A 121 8.29 -11.42 -3.52
CA LYS A 121 8.19 -9.98 -3.82
C LYS A 121 9.52 -9.23 -3.72
N LYS A 122 10.45 -9.66 -2.86
CA LYS A 122 11.79 -9.06 -2.75
C LYS A 122 12.62 -9.35 -4.00
N ASN A 123 12.52 -10.57 -4.53
CA ASN A 123 13.30 -11.01 -5.69
C ASN A 123 12.90 -10.33 -7.01
N LYS A 124 11.73 -9.67 -7.06
CA LYS A 124 11.22 -8.97 -8.26
C LYS A 124 11.55 -7.46 -8.33
N LYS A 125 12.26 -6.89 -7.35
CA LYS A 125 12.56 -5.44 -7.36
C LYS A 125 13.82 -5.11 -8.16
N ASN A 126 13.70 -5.06 -9.49
CA ASN A 126 14.61 -4.27 -10.30
C ASN A 126 14.11 -2.82 -10.32
N ASN A 127 14.78 -1.93 -9.59
CA ASN A 127 14.52 -0.50 -9.63
C ASN A 127 15.39 0.14 -10.73
N PRO A 128 14.83 0.63 -11.85
CA PRO A 128 15.59 1.40 -12.81
C PRO A 128 15.88 2.82 -12.29
N THR A 129 17.08 3.33 -12.56
CA THR A 129 17.53 4.69 -12.26
C THR A 129 17.06 5.67 -13.33
N THR A 130 16.51 6.83 -12.96
CA THR A 130 15.70 7.71 -13.85
C THR A 130 16.39 9.02 -14.26
N VAL A 131 16.07 9.53 -15.46
CA VAL A 131 16.60 10.80 -16.04
C VAL A 131 15.57 11.94 -16.03
N THR A 132 14.26 11.67 -16.04
CA THR A 132 13.21 12.72 -16.13
C THR A 132 11.96 12.39 -15.29
N LYS A 133 11.42 13.42 -14.62
CA LYS A 133 10.18 13.36 -13.84
C LYS A 133 9.00 13.81 -14.72
N ARG A 134 8.20 12.87 -15.24
CA ARG A 134 6.82 13.20 -15.64
C ARG A 134 5.97 13.22 -14.37
N LYS A 135 5.13 14.23 -14.17
CA LYS A 135 4.22 14.32 -13.02
C LYS A 135 2.84 13.82 -13.41
N LYS A 136 2.24 12.93 -12.61
CA LYS A 136 0.82 12.53 -12.69
C LYS A 136 0.09 13.03 -11.45
N PRO A 137 -1.18 13.44 -11.55
CA PRO A 137 -1.95 13.84 -10.37
C PRO A 137 -1.99 12.73 -9.32
N SER A 138 -2.02 13.13 -8.06
CA SER A 138 -2.23 12.23 -6.94
C SER A 138 -3.67 11.72 -6.91
N VAL A 139 -3.83 10.50 -6.43
CA VAL A 139 -5.10 9.79 -6.48
C VAL A 139 -5.44 9.36 -5.06
N SER A 140 -6.57 9.84 -4.54
CA SER A 140 -7.05 9.55 -3.19
C SER A 140 -8.26 8.63 -3.25
N LEU A 141 -8.40 7.77 -2.26
CA LEU A 141 -9.50 6.82 -2.16
C LEU A 141 -10.63 7.45 -1.36
N VAL A 142 -11.87 7.37 -1.87
CA VAL A 142 -13.09 7.74 -1.15
C VAL A 142 -14.11 6.61 -1.24
N LEU A 143 -15.01 6.53 -0.27
CA LEU A 143 -16.02 5.48 -0.19
C LEU A 143 -17.30 5.81 -0.95
N SER A 144 -17.56 7.10 -1.22
CA SER A 144 -18.70 7.59 -1.98
C SER A 144 -18.40 8.96 -2.58
N GLY A 145 -19.00 9.29 -3.72
CA GLY A 145 -18.91 10.61 -4.36
C GLY A 145 -17.58 10.89 -5.05
N GLY A 146 -16.82 9.83 -5.36
CA GLY A 146 -15.56 9.92 -6.10
C GLY A 146 -15.77 9.82 -7.62
N THR A 147 -14.73 10.09 -8.38
CA THR A 147 -14.68 9.74 -9.80
C THR A 147 -14.59 8.22 -9.94
N GLU A 148 -15.34 7.63 -10.87
CA GLU A 148 -15.30 6.19 -11.10
C GLU A 148 -13.92 5.71 -11.57
N GLU A 149 -13.49 4.53 -11.10
CA GLU A 149 -12.20 3.95 -11.47
C GLU A 149 -12.01 3.79 -12.99
N ALA A 150 -13.10 3.52 -13.73
CA ALA A 150 -13.07 3.40 -15.19
C ALA A 150 -12.64 4.70 -15.88
N GLU A 151 -13.08 5.86 -15.39
CA GLU A 151 -12.74 7.15 -15.96
C GLU A 151 -11.27 7.53 -15.73
N ILE A 152 -10.73 7.12 -14.59
CA ILE A 152 -9.34 7.35 -14.21
C ILE A 152 -8.41 6.40 -14.98
N ALA A 153 -8.85 5.16 -15.20
CA ALA A 153 -8.16 4.21 -16.06
C ALA A 153 -8.03 4.73 -17.50
N ARG A 154 -9.08 5.37 -18.06
CA ARG A 154 -9.03 6.05 -19.37
C ARG A 154 -7.98 7.17 -19.40
N LYS A 155 -7.71 7.83 -18.27
CA LYS A 155 -6.64 8.84 -18.10
C LYS A 155 -5.25 8.22 -17.85
N GLY A 156 -5.11 6.90 -17.96
CA GLY A 156 -3.85 6.18 -17.73
C GLY A 156 -3.37 6.24 -16.28
N LEU A 157 -4.28 6.46 -15.34
CA LEU A 157 -4.04 6.49 -13.91
C LEU A 157 -4.53 5.16 -13.30
N ARG A 158 -3.79 4.67 -12.30
CA ARG A 158 -4.18 3.48 -11.56
C ARG A 158 -4.93 3.92 -10.31
N GLY A 159 -6.06 3.28 -10.02
CA GLY A 159 -6.81 3.53 -8.79
C GLY A 159 -5.94 3.30 -7.53
N PRO A 160 -6.20 4.07 -6.45
CA PRO A 160 -5.40 4.01 -5.23
C PRO A 160 -5.59 2.65 -4.55
N ASN A 161 -4.56 2.15 -3.84
CA ASN A 161 -4.66 0.86 -3.17
C ASN A 161 -5.53 0.97 -1.92
N LEU A 162 -6.44 0.02 -1.69
CA LEU A 162 -7.20 -0.09 -0.44
C LEU A 162 -6.33 -0.82 0.59
N PRO A 163 -5.81 -0.14 1.63
CA PRO A 163 -4.92 -0.78 2.59
C PRO A 163 -5.72 -1.73 3.50
N LYS A 164 -5.20 -2.95 3.65
CA LYS A 164 -5.77 -3.98 4.54
C LYS A 164 -5.04 -3.94 5.88
N ARG A 165 -5.78 -3.92 6.97
CA ARG A 165 -5.28 -3.85 8.34
C ARG A 165 -6.01 -4.85 9.22
N THR A 166 -5.29 -5.49 10.12
CA THR A 166 -5.90 -6.13 11.29
C THR A 166 -6.14 -5.07 12.37
N VAL A 167 -7.03 -5.34 13.33
CA VAL A 167 -7.39 -4.39 14.39
C VAL A 167 -6.17 -3.88 15.18
N ASP A 168 -5.21 -4.75 15.46
CA ASP A 168 -3.96 -4.44 16.18
C ASP A 168 -2.95 -3.62 15.35
N MET A 169 -3.14 -3.50 14.03
CA MET A 169 -2.26 -2.74 13.15
C MET A 169 -2.73 -1.31 12.88
N LEU A 170 -3.87 -0.90 13.45
CA LEU A 170 -4.40 0.44 13.29
C LEU A 170 -3.52 1.49 13.96
N LYS A 171 -3.28 2.59 13.25
CA LYS A 171 -2.46 3.72 13.71
C LYS A 171 -3.20 5.03 13.51
N GLU A 172 -2.71 6.10 14.12
CA GLU A 172 -3.26 7.45 13.97
C GLU A 172 -3.24 7.93 12.51
N THR A 173 -2.29 7.44 11.71
CA THR A 173 -2.24 7.71 10.26
C THR A 173 -3.39 7.09 9.46
N ASP A 174 -4.16 6.19 10.07
CA ASP A 174 -5.32 5.56 9.45
C ASP A 174 -6.62 6.30 9.76
N GLU A 175 -6.61 7.32 10.63
CA GLU A 175 -7.77 8.14 10.96
C GLU A 175 -8.26 8.96 9.76
N ASN A 176 -9.58 9.08 9.61
CA ASN A 176 -10.32 9.72 8.52
C ASN A 176 -9.91 9.21 7.14
N THR A 177 -9.58 7.92 7.06
CA THR A 177 -9.25 7.29 5.78
C THR A 177 -9.96 5.96 5.59
N PRO A 178 -10.31 5.62 4.34
CA PRO A 178 -10.87 4.31 4.02
C PRO A 178 -9.85 3.20 4.25
N ARG A 179 -10.26 2.18 4.99
CA ARG A 179 -9.48 0.98 5.28
C ARG A 179 -10.34 -0.26 5.18
N LEU A 180 -9.67 -1.37 4.84
CA LEU A 180 -10.24 -2.70 5.02
C LEU A 180 -9.72 -3.25 6.34
N ILE A 181 -10.62 -3.52 7.28
CA ILE A 181 -10.33 -4.04 8.62
C ILE A 181 -10.68 -5.52 8.71
N MET A 182 -9.80 -6.27 9.37
CA MET A 182 -9.95 -7.70 9.65
C MET A 182 -9.76 -7.97 11.15
N GLY A 183 -10.50 -8.95 11.67
CA GLY A 183 -10.33 -9.43 13.04
C GLY A 183 -11.41 -10.43 13.43
N ILE A 184 -11.44 -10.84 14.69
CA ILE A 184 -12.43 -11.78 15.22
C ILE A 184 -13.60 -11.00 15.81
N VAL A 185 -14.83 -11.34 15.43
CA VAL A 185 -16.02 -10.79 16.07
C VAL A 185 -16.12 -11.35 17.49
N LYS A 186 -16.05 -10.47 18.49
CA LYS A 186 -16.28 -10.82 19.90
C LYS A 186 -17.76 -10.80 20.24
N GLU A 187 -18.44 -9.76 19.83
CA GLU A 187 -19.82 -9.51 20.23
C GLU A 187 -20.55 -8.67 19.20
N VAL A 188 -21.86 -8.91 19.08
CA VAL A 188 -22.79 -8.09 18.31
C VAL A 188 -23.82 -7.50 19.28
N ILE A 189 -23.69 -6.21 19.54
CA ILE A 189 -24.61 -5.46 20.41
C ILE A 189 -25.73 -4.90 19.53
N LEU A 190 -26.96 -5.29 19.84
CA LEU A 190 -28.15 -4.78 19.18
C LEU A 190 -28.66 -3.60 20.01
N HIS A 191 -28.85 -2.44 19.39
CA HIS A 191 -29.41 -1.27 20.09
C HIS A 191 -30.92 -1.21 19.87
N ASP A 192 -31.34 -1.31 18.60
CA ASP A 192 -32.74 -1.40 18.16
C ASP A 192 -32.91 -2.55 17.17
N ASP A 193 -34.14 -2.77 16.70
CA ASP A 193 -34.43 -3.72 15.61
C ASP A 193 -33.70 -3.38 14.30
N LYS A 194 -33.12 -2.18 14.16
CA LYS A 194 -32.52 -1.68 12.91
C LYS A 194 -31.02 -1.45 13.01
N THR A 195 -30.47 -1.28 14.21
CA THR A 195 -29.10 -0.81 14.42
C THR A 195 -28.32 -1.76 15.30
N ALA A 196 -27.06 -1.95 14.96
CA ALA A 196 -26.14 -2.81 15.71
C ALA A 196 -24.77 -2.16 15.84
N THR A 197 -24.00 -2.61 16.81
CA THR A 197 -22.58 -2.36 16.93
C THR A 197 -21.86 -3.69 17.02
N ILE A 198 -20.89 -3.90 16.13
CA ILE A 198 -20.09 -5.12 16.12
C ILE A 198 -18.75 -4.79 16.79
N ILE A 199 -18.39 -5.57 17.80
CA ILE A 199 -17.08 -5.48 18.46
C ILE A 199 -16.17 -6.51 17.82
N VAL A 200 -15.08 -6.04 17.21
CA VAL A 200 -14.06 -6.87 16.59
C VAL A 200 -12.76 -6.71 17.33
N SER A 201 -12.09 -7.83 17.61
CA SER A 201 -10.85 -7.85 18.38
C SER A 201 -9.74 -8.63 17.68
N GLN A 202 -8.50 -8.23 17.97
CA GLN A 202 -7.29 -8.94 17.58
C GLN A 202 -6.17 -8.59 18.57
N ASN A 203 -5.43 -9.56 19.10
CA ASN A 203 -4.21 -9.34 19.90
C ASN A 203 -4.36 -8.21 20.96
N ASN A 204 -5.39 -8.29 21.81
CA ASN A 204 -5.77 -7.30 22.84
C ASN A 204 -6.19 -5.91 22.33
N SER A 205 -6.29 -5.70 21.03
CA SER A 205 -6.85 -4.48 20.43
C SER A 205 -8.29 -4.73 20.01
N GLU A 206 -9.14 -3.72 20.20
CA GLU A 206 -10.57 -3.79 19.87
C GLU A 206 -10.99 -2.58 19.04
N ILE A 207 -11.94 -2.81 18.14
CA ILE A 207 -12.59 -1.77 17.34
C ILE A 207 -14.10 -1.99 17.35
N ARG A 208 -14.83 -0.89 17.45
CA ARG A 208 -16.29 -0.88 17.30
C ARG A 208 -16.65 -0.50 15.87
N ILE A 209 -17.48 -1.32 15.24
CA ILE A 209 -18.04 -1.06 13.92
C ILE A 209 -19.43 -0.50 14.11
N LYS A 210 -19.67 0.68 13.53
CA LYS A 210 -20.95 1.39 13.60
C LYS A 210 -21.58 1.50 12.21
N PHE A 211 -22.90 1.32 12.20
CA PHE A 211 -23.75 1.51 11.04
C PHE A 211 -24.57 2.78 11.25
N GLN A 212 -24.16 3.87 10.59
CA GLN A 212 -24.77 5.19 10.73
C GLN A 212 -25.89 5.42 9.71
N GLU A 213 -26.49 6.61 9.69
CA GLU A 213 -27.59 6.97 8.78
C GLU A 213 -27.31 6.67 7.30
N ALA A 214 -26.08 6.93 6.85
CA ALA A 214 -25.68 6.61 5.48
C ALA A 214 -25.80 5.12 5.14
N PHE A 215 -25.50 4.22 6.09
CA PHE A 215 -25.72 2.79 5.91
C PHE A 215 -27.20 2.47 5.78
N MET A 216 -28.03 3.06 6.65
CA MET A 216 -29.47 2.82 6.64
C MET A 216 -30.12 3.28 5.32
N ALA A 217 -29.65 4.41 4.79
CA ALA A 217 -30.12 4.95 3.51
C ALA A 217 -29.67 4.08 2.31
N ASN A 218 -28.41 3.62 2.31
CA ASN A 218 -27.83 2.88 1.20
C ASN A 218 -28.16 1.38 1.22
N SER A 219 -28.56 0.82 2.36
CA SER A 219 -28.73 -0.63 2.55
C SER A 219 -29.94 -0.97 3.44
N PRO A 220 -31.16 -0.53 3.05
CA PRO A 220 -32.37 -0.78 3.83
C PRO A 220 -32.67 -2.28 4.01
N ASN A 221 -32.29 -3.11 3.04
CA ASN A 221 -32.50 -4.57 3.08
C ASN A 221 -31.66 -5.29 4.16
N TYR A 222 -30.70 -4.59 4.78
CA TYR A 222 -29.83 -5.15 5.83
C TYR A 222 -30.37 -4.84 7.24
N LEU A 223 -31.34 -3.93 7.36
CA LEU A 223 -31.97 -3.58 8.63
C LEU A 223 -32.75 -4.80 9.18
N GLY A 224 -32.68 -5.06 10.48
CA GLY A 224 -33.31 -6.24 11.10
C GLY A 224 -32.54 -7.54 11.00
N LEU A 225 -31.54 -7.64 10.11
CA LEU A 225 -30.82 -8.89 9.90
C LEU A 225 -29.69 -9.13 10.92
N PHE A 226 -29.34 -8.12 11.71
CA PHE A 226 -28.27 -8.21 12.72
C PHE A 226 -28.56 -9.24 13.82
N ASN A 227 -29.84 -9.59 14.03
CA ASN A 227 -30.23 -10.68 14.94
C ASN A 227 -29.65 -12.03 14.48
N HIS A 228 -29.72 -12.31 13.17
CA HIS A 228 -29.14 -13.52 12.58
C HIS A 228 -27.61 -13.51 12.66
N LEU A 229 -26.99 -12.33 12.52
CA LEU A 229 -25.54 -12.21 12.70
C LEU A 229 -25.12 -12.52 14.14
N ARG A 230 -25.86 -12.00 15.13
CA ARG A 230 -25.59 -12.29 16.54
C ARG A 230 -25.68 -13.79 16.81
N ARG A 231 -26.73 -14.46 16.32
CA ARG A 231 -26.86 -15.93 16.41
C ARG A 231 -25.69 -16.65 15.74
N TYR A 232 -25.32 -16.24 14.53
CA TYR A 232 -24.18 -16.81 13.79
C TYR A 232 -22.87 -16.76 14.57
N VAL A 233 -22.57 -15.61 15.17
CA VAL A 233 -21.34 -15.41 15.95
C VAL A 233 -21.34 -16.25 17.22
N LEU A 234 -22.51 -16.48 17.84
CA LEU A 234 -22.63 -17.35 19.02
C LEU A 234 -22.43 -18.83 18.68
N GLU A 235 -22.89 -19.27 17.50
CA GLU A 235 -22.75 -20.66 17.04
C GLU A 235 -21.36 -20.96 16.46
N ASN A 236 -20.62 -19.94 16.01
CA ASN A 236 -19.31 -20.09 15.37
C ASN A 236 -18.22 -19.41 16.20
N GLU A 237 -17.48 -20.22 16.97
CA GLU A 237 -16.26 -19.75 17.63
C GLU A 237 -15.26 -19.22 16.59
N ASN A 238 -14.78 -17.98 16.79
CA ASN A 238 -13.82 -17.29 15.91
C ASN A 238 -14.37 -16.82 14.55
N ALA A 239 -15.60 -16.29 14.53
CA ALA A 239 -16.14 -15.62 13.35
C ALA A 239 -15.24 -14.46 12.87
N VAL A 240 -14.66 -14.58 11.68
CA VAL A 240 -13.73 -13.60 11.11
C VAL A 240 -14.50 -12.51 10.40
N PHE A 241 -14.37 -11.28 10.88
CA PHE A 241 -14.87 -10.08 10.23
C PHE A 241 -13.90 -9.61 9.14
N SER A 242 -14.44 -9.17 8.01
CA SER A 242 -13.74 -8.38 6.99
C SER A 242 -14.66 -7.27 6.51
N GLY A 243 -14.25 -6.02 6.65
CA GLY A 243 -15.10 -4.89 6.28
C GLY A 243 -14.33 -3.68 5.79
N ILE A 244 -14.94 -2.95 4.86
CA ILE A 244 -14.46 -1.72 4.26
C ILE A 244 -15.26 -0.58 4.86
N GLY A 245 -14.56 0.43 5.35
CA GLY A 245 -15.19 1.60 5.95
C GLY A 245 -14.19 2.70 6.22
N GLU A 246 -14.70 3.80 6.77
CA GLU A 246 -13.88 4.91 7.21
C GLU A 246 -13.52 4.74 8.69
N VAL A 247 -12.23 4.83 8.99
CA VAL A 247 -11.72 4.75 10.36
C VAL A 247 -11.75 6.13 10.96
N TRP A 248 -12.33 6.27 12.15
CA TRP A 248 -12.31 7.51 12.91
C TRP A 248 -12.07 7.21 14.37
N ARG A 249 -11.65 8.21 15.14
CA ARG A 249 -11.40 8.06 16.58
C ARG A 249 -12.54 8.63 17.38
N SER A 250 -13.03 7.87 18.36
CA SER A 250 -13.98 8.36 19.35
C SER A 250 -13.34 9.43 20.21
N SER A 251 -13.91 10.63 20.27
CA SER A 251 -13.51 11.64 21.25
C SER A 251 -13.84 11.22 22.69
N LEU A 252 -14.85 10.37 22.88
CA LEU A 252 -15.32 9.91 24.18
C LEU A 252 -14.49 8.76 24.76
N GLU A 253 -14.05 7.83 23.91
CA GLU A 253 -13.44 6.56 24.33
C GLU A 253 -11.97 6.43 23.90
N ASN A 254 -11.44 7.41 23.16
CA ASN A 254 -10.12 7.40 22.54
C ASN A 254 -9.78 6.12 21.76
N SER A 255 -10.80 5.39 21.32
CA SER A 255 -10.70 4.13 20.58
C SER A 255 -11.01 4.35 19.11
N PHE A 256 -10.39 3.54 18.25
CA PHE A 256 -10.76 3.52 16.84
C PHE A 256 -12.18 2.96 16.67
N MET A 257 -12.89 3.52 15.69
CA MET A 257 -14.18 3.04 15.21
C MET A 257 -14.15 2.94 13.69
N LEU A 258 -14.97 2.04 13.15
CA LEU A 258 -15.16 1.88 11.72
C LEU A 258 -16.61 2.23 11.36
N SER A 259 -16.80 3.20 10.47
CA SER A 259 -18.09 3.49 9.85
C SER A 259 -18.21 2.75 8.52
N VAL A 260 -19.18 1.85 8.41
CA VAL A 260 -19.50 1.12 7.18
C VAL A 260 -20.71 1.78 6.51
N PHE A 261 -20.63 2.01 5.19
CA PHE A 261 -21.65 2.79 4.45
C PHE A 261 -22.57 1.93 3.58
N TYR A 262 -22.18 0.71 3.23
CA TYR A 262 -22.96 -0.20 2.38
C TYR A 262 -22.97 -1.60 3.00
N GLY A 263 -24.08 -2.32 2.86
CA GLY A 263 -24.26 -3.68 3.37
C GLY A 263 -23.29 -4.68 2.73
N GLU A 264 -22.92 -4.46 1.47
CA GLU A 264 -21.95 -5.30 0.75
C GLU A 264 -20.49 -4.98 1.11
N ASP A 265 -20.24 -3.90 1.85
CA ASP A 265 -18.88 -3.50 2.22
C ASP A 265 -18.35 -4.28 3.43
N PHE A 266 -19.11 -5.25 3.97
CA PHE A 266 -18.61 -6.15 5.01
C PHE A 266 -19.12 -7.59 4.87
N GLU A 267 -18.31 -8.51 5.38
CA GLU A 267 -18.57 -9.95 5.39
C GLU A 267 -18.09 -10.54 6.73
N VAL A 268 -18.76 -11.61 7.17
CA VAL A 268 -18.30 -12.45 8.27
C VAL A 268 -18.13 -13.86 7.76
N ASN A 269 -16.93 -14.44 7.90
CA ASN A 269 -16.58 -15.74 7.30
C ASN A 269 -16.88 -15.85 5.79
N GLN A 270 -16.59 -14.79 5.02
CA GLN A 270 -16.94 -14.67 3.59
C GLN A 270 -18.44 -14.73 3.28
N ARG A 271 -19.30 -14.49 4.27
CA ARG A 271 -20.75 -14.46 4.12
C ARG A 271 -21.24 -13.04 4.33
N THR A 272 -22.07 -12.57 3.41
CA THR A 272 -22.82 -11.31 3.59
C THR A 272 -23.90 -11.51 4.63
N LEU A 273 -24.36 -10.42 5.25
CA LEU A 273 -25.44 -10.48 6.23
C LEU A 273 -26.71 -11.12 5.64
N LEU A 274 -27.03 -10.83 4.37
CA LEU A 274 -28.15 -11.45 3.65
C LEU A 274 -28.00 -12.97 3.56
N SER A 275 -26.80 -13.47 3.27
CA SER A 275 -26.57 -14.92 3.18
C SER A 275 -26.66 -15.62 4.53
N ILE A 276 -26.27 -14.95 5.62
CA ILE A 276 -26.42 -15.45 6.99
C ILE A 276 -27.91 -15.48 7.36
N ALA A 277 -28.65 -14.42 7.07
CA ALA A 277 -30.08 -14.36 7.31
C ALA A 277 -30.83 -15.46 6.54
N ALA A 278 -30.53 -15.63 5.25
CA ALA A 278 -31.10 -16.69 4.43
C ALA A 278 -30.90 -18.07 5.07
N TYR A 279 -29.67 -18.39 5.49
CA TYR A 279 -29.36 -19.65 6.17
C TYR A 279 -30.28 -19.92 7.37
N TYR A 280 -30.44 -18.93 8.26
CA TYR A 280 -31.28 -19.10 9.46
C TYR A 280 -32.77 -19.11 9.16
N THR A 281 -33.24 -18.34 8.18
CA THR A 281 -34.66 -18.38 7.77
C THR A 281 -35.07 -19.74 7.22
N PHE A 282 -34.17 -20.46 6.52
CA PHE A 282 -34.44 -21.82 6.05
C PHE A 282 -34.38 -22.85 7.17
N THR A 283 -33.44 -22.74 8.12
CA THR A 283 -33.36 -23.69 9.24
C THR A 283 -34.53 -23.55 10.21
N ASP A 284 -35.04 -22.34 10.41
CA ASP A 284 -36.17 -22.10 11.33
C ASP A 284 -37.53 -22.52 10.72
N GLN A 285 -37.62 -22.77 9.39
CA GLN A 285 -38.82 -23.29 8.73
C GLN A 285 -38.96 -24.83 8.77
N HIS A 286 -37.93 -25.54 9.23
CA HIS A 286 -37.89 -27.01 9.30
C HIS A 286 -37.98 -27.56 10.73
N TYR A 287 -38.37 -26.70 11.69
CA TYR A 287 -38.76 -27.03 13.05
C TYR A 287 -40.23 -26.66 13.29
#